data_AF-A0A925UGQ8-F1
#
_entry.id   AF-A0A925UGQ8-F1
#
_cell.length_a   1.000
_cell.length_b   1.000
_cell.length_c   1.000
_cell.angle_alpha   90.00
_cell.angle_beta   90.00
_cell.angle_gamma   90.00
#
_symmetry.space_group_name_H-M   'P 1'
#
loop_
_entity.id
_entity.type
_entity.pdbx_description
1 polymer ?
#
loop_
_entity_poly.entity_id
_entity_poly.type
_entity_poly.pdbx_seq_one_letter_code
_entity_poly.pdbx_strand_id
1 'polypeptide(L)'
;MKKSMSVAAVVSCVLLSAAHAQTVYRCGSAYSQLPCGQGKVVEVDDSRSPAQQSEAQRVADDEHRLAAEMRRDRLANQRSAAPAGAVSLSGPLPPTATTKRAALGDSRYQRKHTIRKVPAPTTTTDFVAFDPTSRKRRGGD
;
A
#
# COMPACT_ATOMS: atom_id res chain seq x y z
N MET A 1 -1.13 -30.76 47.02
CA MET A 1 -0.63 -29.42 47.38
C MET A 1 -0.91 -28.47 46.24
N LYS A 2 -1.62 -27.39 46.55
CA LYS A 2 -2.16 -26.39 45.65
C LYS A 2 -1.02 -25.60 44.98
N LYS A 3 -1.08 -25.42 43.66
CA LYS A 3 -0.38 -24.32 42.97
C LYS A 3 -1.41 -23.50 42.22
N SER A 4 -1.89 -22.52 42.99
CA SER A 4 -2.53 -21.26 42.67
C SER A 4 -2.13 -20.71 41.28
N MET A 5 -3.11 -20.42 40.43
CA MET A 5 -3.64 -19.06 40.23
C MET A 5 -2.56 -18.05 39.84
N SER A 6 -2.35 -17.88 38.54
CA SER A 6 -1.90 -16.59 37.97
C SER A 6 -2.35 -16.49 36.51
N VAL A 7 -3.67 -16.50 36.28
CA VAL A 7 -4.28 -16.14 34.99
C VAL A 7 -5.07 -14.82 35.11
N ALA A 8 -5.19 -14.27 36.32
CA ALA A 8 -6.03 -13.10 36.58
C ALA A 8 -5.33 -11.74 36.43
N ALA A 9 -4.02 -11.70 36.09
CA ALA A 9 -3.28 -10.43 36.09
C ALA A 9 -3.23 -9.71 34.72
N VAL A 10 -3.58 -10.36 33.62
CA VAL A 10 -3.46 -9.75 32.27
C VAL A 10 -4.78 -9.16 31.75
N VAL A 11 -5.91 -9.41 32.42
CA VAL A 11 -7.25 -8.97 31.97
C VAL A 11 -7.63 -7.57 32.50
N SER A 12 -6.88 -6.98 33.43
CA SER A 12 -7.31 -5.76 34.13
C SER A 12 -6.92 -4.43 33.46
N CYS A 13 -6.25 -4.42 32.30
CA CYS A 13 -5.69 -3.19 31.71
C CYS A 13 -6.41 -2.72 30.43
N VAL A 14 -7.76 -2.72 30.42
CA VAL A 14 -8.55 -2.20 29.27
C VAL A 14 -9.61 -1.17 29.69
N LEU A 15 -9.75 -0.83 30.99
CA LEU A 15 -10.85 0.01 31.47
C LEU A 15 -10.51 1.49 31.76
N LEU A 16 -9.31 1.99 31.42
CA LEU A 16 -8.94 3.40 31.69
C LEU A 16 -8.62 4.19 30.41
N SER A 17 -9.55 4.21 29.46
CA SER A 17 -9.63 5.29 28.47
C SER A 17 -10.98 5.99 28.57
N ALA A 18 -11.30 6.46 29.78
CA ALA A 18 -12.12 7.66 29.88
C ALA A 18 -11.19 8.82 29.50
N ALA A 19 -11.33 9.32 28.27
CA ALA A 19 -10.76 10.60 27.91
C ALA A 19 -11.44 11.66 28.79
N HIS A 20 -10.88 11.90 29.97
CA HIS A 20 -11.34 12.99 30.82
C HIS A 20 -11.17 14.28 30.04
N ALA A 21 -12.26 15.05 29.89
CA ALA A 21 -12.25 16.36 29.26
C ALA A 21 -11.02 17.14 29.76
N GLN A 22 -10.06 17.37 28.86
CA GLN A 22 -8.84 18.08 29.21
C GLN A 22 -9.19 19.56 29.21
N THR A 23 -9.10 20.20 30.38
CA THR A 23 -9.29 21.64 30.49
C THR A 23 -8.14 22.34 29.75
N VAL A 24 -8.43 22.87 28.57
CA VAL A 24 -7.45 23.62 27.75
C VAL A 24 -7.75 25.10 27.88
N TYR A 25 -6.73 25.92 28.06
CA TYR A 25 -6.87 27.37 28.16
C TYR A 25 -6.52 28.03 26.84
N ARG A 26 -7.37 28.94 26.36
CA ARG A 26 -7.05 29.79 25.20
C ARG A 26 -6.39 31.08 25.69
N CYS A 27 -5.08 31.19 25.48
CA CYS A 27 -4.25 32.33 25.82
C CYS A 27 -4.09 33.22 24.58
N GLY A 28 -5.09 34.04 24.28
CA GLY A 28 -5.10 34.91 23.10
C GLY A 28 -5.16 34.11 21.79
N SER A 29 -4.02 33.99 21.08
CA SER A 29 -3.88 33.26 19.82
C SER A 29 -3.36 31.83 19.97
N ALA A 30 -2.97 31.41 21.18
CA ALA A 30 -2.42 30.08 21.44
C ALA A 30 -3.29 29.30 22.44
N TYR A 31 -3.24 27.97 22.36
CA TYR A 31 -3.84 27.07 23.34
C TYR A 31 -2.74 26.55 24.28
N SER A 32 -3.04 26.47 25.57
CA SER A 32 -2.14 26.01 26.63
C SER A 32 -2.85 25.05 27.58
N GLN A 33 -2.10 24.09 28.13
CA GLN A 33 -2.61 23.21 29.19
C GLN A 33 -2.44 23.83 30.58
N LEU A 34 -1.61 24.88 30.70
CA LEU A 34 -1.46 25.64 31.94
C LEU A 34 -2.37 26.88 31.92
N PRO A 35 -2.99 27.23 33.07
CA PRO A 35 -3.79 28.44 33.19
C PRO A 35 -2.92 29.67 32.93
N CYS A 36 -3.39 30.55 32.05
CA CYS A 36 -2.76 31.84 31.77
C CYS A 36 -3.59 32.96 32.39
N GLY A 37 -2.94 34.05 32.81
CA GLY A 37 -3.57 35.11 33.61
C GLY A 37 -4.76 35.83 32.94
N GLN A 38 -4.92 35.71 31.62
CA GLN A 38 -6.07 36.22 30.84
C GLN A 38 -6.73 35.11 30.00
N GLY A 39 -6.46 33.84 30.34
CA GLY A 39 -6.91 32.68 29.58
C GLY A 39 -8.39 32.37 29.79
N LYS A 40 -9.10 32.05 28.71
CA LYS A 40 -10.44 31.47 28.83
C LYS A 40 -10.34 29.95 28.90
N VAL A 41 -11.06 29.34 29.83
CA VAL A 41 -11.23 27.89 29.90
C VAL A 41 -12.02 27.43 28.69
N VAL A 42 -11.50 26.42 28.00
CA VAL A 42 -12.15 25.72 26.91
C VAL A 42 -12.32 24.27 27.36
N GLU A 43 -13.57 23.88 27.55
CA GLU A 43 -13.94 22.48 27.76
C GLU A 43 -13.82 21.76 26.42
N VAL A 44 -12.89 20.83 26.33
CA VAL A 44 -12.71 19.97 25.16
C VAL A 44 -13.29 18.62 25.50
N ASP A 45 -14.53 18.39 25.07
CA ASP A 45 -15.17 17.08 25.10
C ASP A 45 -15.16 16.48 23.69
N ASP A 46 -14.53 15.31 23.53
CA ASP A 46 -14.57 14.50 22.31
C ASP A 46 -15.35 13.21 22.58
N SER A 47 -16.60 13.36 23.03
CA SER A 47 -17.51 12.23 23.21
C SER A 47 -18.09 11.82 21.85
N ARG A 48 -17.55 10.74 21.28
CA ARG A 48 -18.10 10.18 20.04
C ARG A 48 -19.42 9.48 20.32
N SER A 49 -20.47 9.86 19.61
CA SER A 49 -21.76 9.17 19.73
C SER A 49 -21.64 7.70 19.31
N PRO A 50 -22.44 6.77 19.87
CA PRO A 50 -22.40 5.36 19.51
C PRO A 50 -22.70 5.14 18.01
N ALA A 51 -23.54 5.99 17.40
CA ALA A 51 -23.81 5.96 15.96
C ALA A 51 -22.54 6.24 15.14
N GLN A 52 -21.79 7.30 15.47
CA GLN A 52 -20.52 7.64 14.80
C GLN A 52 -19.48 6.53 14.95
N GLN A 53 -19.41 5.89 16.12
CA GLN A 53 -18.50 4.77 16.34
C GLN A 53 -18.87 3.57 15.45
N SER A 54 -20.16 3.25 15.35
CA SER A 54 -20.63 2.15 14.49
C SER A 54 -20.39 2.41 13.02
N GLU A 55 -20.57 3.65 12.56
CA GLU A 55 -20.28 4.05 11.17
C GLU A 55 -18.77 3.95 10.89
N ALA A 56 -17.92 4.48 11.78
CA ALA A 56 -16.48 4.40 11.63
C ALA A 56 -15.97 2.96 11.59
N GLN A 57 -16.56 2.07 12.39
CA GLN A 57 -16.23 0.64 12.36
C GLN A 57 -16.61 0.00 11.02
N ARG A 58 -17.82 0.28 10.51
CA ARG A 58 -18.25 -0.23 9.21
C ARG A 58 -17.32 0.20 8.09
N VAL A 59 -16.93 1.47 8.06
CA VAL A 59 -15.97 1.98 7.07
C VAL A 59 -14.62 1.29 7.22
N ALA A 60 -14.12 1.12 8.46
CA ALA A 60 -12.85 0.43 8.69
C ALA A 60 -12.86 -1.02 8.20
N ASP A 61 -13.97 -1.75 8.40
CA ASP A 61 -14.14 -3.12 7.94
C ASP A 61 -14.14 -3.21 6.40
N ASP A 62 -14.84 -2.28 5.74
CA ASP A 62 -14.89 -2.20 4.29
C ASP A 62 -13.50 -1.89 3.70
N GLU A 63 -12.77 -0.93 4.28
CA GLU A 63 -11.39 -0.60 3.90
C GLU A 63 -10.44 -1.79 4.10
N HIS A 64 -10.58 -2.53 5.20
CA HIS A 64 -9.79 -3.73 5.46
C HIS A 64 -10.03 -4.81 4.39
N ARG A 65 -11.28 -4.99 3.97
CA ARG A 65 -11.64 -5.93 2.91
C ARG A 65 -11.04 -5.51 1.57
N LEU A 66 -11.18 -4.25 1.19
CA LEU A 66 -10.61 -3.70 -0.04
C LEU A 66 -9.07 -3.85 -0.05
N ALA A 67 -8.42 -3.53 1.06
CA ALA A 67 -6.98 -3.70 1.21
C ALA A 67 -6.53 -5.18 1.11
N ALA A 68 -7.36 -6.13 1.54
CA ALA A 68 -7.09 -7.55 1.36
C ALA A 68 -7.23 -7.98 -0.10
N GLU A 69 -8.24 -7.47 -0.81
CA GLU A 69 -8.45 -7.69 -2.25
C GLU A 69 -7.25 -7.18 -3.07
N MET A 70 -6.85 -5.92 -2.87
CA MET A 70 -5.69 -5.34 -3.56
C MET A 70 -4.39 -6.12 -3.30
N ARG A 71 -4.21 -6.64 -2.08
CA ARG A 71 -3.06 -7.49 -1.76
C ARG A 71 -3.08 -8.80 -2.54
N ARG A 72 -4.26 -9.45 -2.65
CA ARG A 72 -4.41 -10.67 -3.46
C ARG A 72 -4.11 -10.41 -4.93
N ASP A 73 -4.63 -9.33 -5.49
CA ASP A 73 -4.42 -8.95 -6.89
C ASP A 73 -2.94 -8.66 -7.18
N ARG A 74 -2.27 -7.93 -6.29
CA ARG A 74 -0.82 -7.70 -6.38
C ARG A 74 -0.05 -9.03 -6.44
N LEU A 75 -0.37 -9.98 -5.56
CA LEU A 75 0.31 -11.28 -5.55
C LEU A 75 0.00 -12.11 -6.79
N ALA A 76 -1.24 -12.08 -7.28
CA ALA A 76 -1.63 -12.76 -8.51
C ALA A 76 -0.85 -12.20 -9.72
N ASN A 77 -0.79 -10.87 -9.85
CA ASN A 77 -0.06 -10.18 -10.90
C ASN A 77 1.44 -10.47 -10.83
N GLN A 78 2.03 -10.51 -9.63
CA GLN A 78 3.44 -10.88 -9.47
C GLN A 78 3.72 -12.32 -9.92
N ARG A 79 2.81 -13.26 -9.63
CA ARG A 79 2.93 -14.65 -10.07
C ARG A 79 2.80 -14.79 -11.58
N SER A 80 1.85 -14.08 -12.20
CA SER A 80 1.63 -14.14 -13.65
C SER A 80 2.68 -13.37 -14.46
N ALA A 81 3.29 -12.34 -13.87
CA ALA A 81 4.27 -11.49 -14.54
C ALA A 81 5.72 -11.99 -14.43
N ALA A 82 6.00 -13.07 -13.68
CA ALA A 82 7.34 -13.65 -13.64
C ALA A 82 7.65 -14.33 -14.99
N PRO A 83 8.51 -13.75 -15.85
CA PRO A 83 8.84 -14.39 -17.11
C PRO A 83 9.69 -15.63 -16.83
N ALA A 84 9.45 -16.71 -17.59
CA ALA A 84 10.29 -17.89 -17.55
C ALA A 84 11.74 -17.49 -17.93
N GLY A 85 12.61 -17.39 -16.92
CA GLY A 85 14.02 -16.98 -17.08
C GLY A 85 14.44 -15.72 -16.33
N ALA A 86 13.54 -14.99 -15.65
CA ALA A 86 13.97 -13.91 -14.75
C ALA A 86 14.62 -14.48 -13.49
N VAL A 87 15.95 -14.37 -13.43
CA VAL A 87 16.73 -14.64 -12.23
C VAL A 87 16.67 -13.38 -11.35
N SER A 88 16.33 -13.53 -10.07
CA SER A 88 16.45 -12.42 -9.12
C SER A 88 17.93 -12.04 -9.00
N LEU A 89 18.28 -10.79 -9.35
CA LEU A 89 19.63 -10.25 -9.20
C LEU A 89 20.06 -10.15 -7.71
N SER A 90 19.13 -10.38 -6.79
CA SER A 90 19.34 -10.32 -5.34
C SER A 90 19.44 -11.70 -4.67
N GLY A 91 19.37 -12.80 -5.43
CA GLY A 91 19.57 -14.16 -4.92
C GLY A 91 21.06 -14.56 -4.90
N PRO A 92 21.47 -15.52 -4.05
CA PRO A 92 22.82 -16.09 -4.10
C PRO A 92 23.10 -16.65 -5.50
N LEU A 93 24.25 -16.30 -6.09
CA LEU A 93 24.65 -16.83 -7.39
C LEU A 93 24.76 -18.37 -7.29
N PRO A 94 24.13 -19.14 -8.19
CA PRO A 94 24.42 -20.57 -8.28
C PRO A 94 25.90 -20.74 -8.62
N PRO A 95 26.59 -21.73 -8.02
CA PRO A 95 27.97 -22.03 -8.38
C PRO A 95 28.02 -22.37 -9.88
N THR A 96 28.83 -21.61 -10.60
CA THR A 96 28.99 -21.64 -12.06
C THR A 96 29.01 -23.07 -12.63
N ALA A 97 27.93 -23.46 -13.31
CA ALA A 97 27.95 -24.59 -14.21
C ALA A 97 28.83 -24.20 -15.42
N THR A 98 29.90 -24.95 -15.64
CA THR A 98 30.80 -24.84 -16.78
C THR A 98 30.04 -25.07 -18.09
N THR A 99 29.62 -23.99 -18.75
CA THR A 99 29.05 -24.05 -20.10
C THR A 99 30.14 -24.39 -21.11
N LYS A 100 30.08 -25.61 -21.69
CA LYS A 100 30.78 -25.92 -22.94
C LYS A 100 30.26 -24.96 -24.02
N ARG A 101 31.15 -24.15 -24.60
CA ARG A 101 30.85 -23.31 -25.76
C ARG A 101 30.59 -24.21 -26.96
N ALA A 102 29.32 -24.42 -27.31
CA ALA A 102 28.95 -24.93 -28.62
C ALA A 102 29.16 -23.81 -29.65
N ALA A 103 29.80 -24.17 -30.76
CA ALA A 103 30.27 -23.26 -31.79
C ALA A 103 29.14 -22.42 -32.41
N LEU A 104 29.48 -21.17 -32.73
CA LEU A 104 28.67 -20.25 -33.50
C LEU A 104 28.39 -20.86 -34.88
N GLY A 105 27.17 -21.34 -35.08
CA GLY A 105 26.60 -21.59 -36.40
C GLY A 105 26.00 -20.30 -36.92
N ASP A 106 26.71 -19.63 -37.81
CA ASP A 106 26.19 -18.53 -38.63
C ASP A 106 25.08 -19.07 -39.52
N SER A 107 23.82 -18.76 -39.21
CA SER A 107 22.75 -18.90 -40.20
C SER A 107 21.62 -17.92 -39.96
N ARG A 108 21.70 -16.85 -40.74
CA ARG A 108 20.61 -16.12 -41.38
C ARG A 108 19.21 -16.37 -40.81
N TYR A 109 18.79 -15.44 -39.95
CA TYR A 109 17.40 -15.04 -39.95
C TYR A 109 17.24 -13.54 -39.72
N GLN A 110 17.57 -12.78 -40.76
CA GLN A 110 17.18 -11.39 -40.91
C GLN A 110 15.65 -11.33 -41.15
N ARG A 111 14.83 -11.52 -40.11
CA ARG A 111 13.44 -11.01 -40.15
C ARG A 111 13.55 -9.50 -39.90
N LYS A 112 13.60 -8.73 -40.99
CA LYS A 112 13.42 -7.28 -40.97
C LYS A 112 12.08 -6.97 -40.32
N HIS A 113 12.08 -6.65 -39.03
CA HIS A 113 10.99 -5.90 -38.44
C HIS A 113 11.14 -4.47 -38.93
N THR A 114 10.29 -4.08 -39.87
CA THR A 114 10.04 -2.66 -40.17
C THR A 114 9.40 -2.05 -38.93
N ILE A 115 10.25 -1.60 -38.00
CA ILE A 115 9.82 -0.71 -36.93
C ILE A 115 9.34 0.55 -37.65
N ARG A 116 8.01 0.76 -37.73
CA ARG A 116 7.48 2.09 -37.98
C ARG A 116 8.03 2.97 -36.87
N LYS A 117 8.94 3.87 -37.21
CA LYS A 117 9.40 4.94 -36.32
C LYS A 117 8.15 5.64 -35.80
N VAL A 118 7.85 5.44 -34.52
CA VAL A 118 6.94 6.33 -33.81
C VAL A 118 7.71 7.64 -33.67
N PRO A 119 7.21 8.78 -34.20
CA PRO A 119 7.90 10.05 -34.04
C PRO A 119 8.06 10.35 -32.55
N ALA A 120 9.25 10.82 -32.17
CA ALA A 120 9.53 11.21 -30.79
C ALA A 120 8.48 12.24 -30.33
N PRO A 121 8.00 12.17 -29.08
CA PRO A 121 7.02 13.12 -28.57
C PRO A 121 7.68 14.50 -28.49
N THR A 122 7.40 15.34 -29.48
CA THR A 122 7.63 16.77 -29.35
C THR A 122 6.42 17.33 -28.62
N THR A 123 6.69 18.01 -27.50
CA THR A 123 5.80 18.77 -26.62
C THR A 123 5.29 18.05 -25.36
N THR A 124 5.41 18.80 -24.27
CA THR A 124 5.32 18.44 -22.84
C THR A 124 3.88 18.34 -22.32
N THR A 125 2.86 18.14 -23.17
CA THR A 125 1.45 18.29 -22.72
C THR A 125 0.49 17.15 -23.00
N ASP A 126 0.89 16.06 -23.66
CA ASP A 126 -0.06 14.99 -24.00
C ASP A 126 0.26 13.69 -23.26
N PHE A 127 -0.44 13.45 -22.14
CA PHE A 127 -0.52 12.11 -21.56
C PHE A 127 -1.38 11.21 -22.45
N VAL A 128 -0.74 10.30 -23.19
CA VAL A 128 -1.44 9.24 -23.92
C VAL A 128 -1.63 8.04 -22.99
N ALA A 129 -2.85 7.85 -22.50
CA ALA A 129 -3.20 6.65 -21.73
C ALA A 129 -3.14 5.41 -22.63
N PHE A 130 -2.38 4.40 -22.21
CA PHE A 130 -2.30 3.14 -22.93
C PHE A 130 -3.56 2.31 -22.67
N ASP A 131 -4.48 2.25 -23.65
CA ASP A 131 -5.63 1.36 -23.63
C ASP A 131 -5.26 -0.01 -24.26
N PRO A 132 -5.20 -1.10 -23.47
CA PRO A 132 -4.88 -2.43 -23.98
C PRO A 132 -5.95 -3.02 -24.93
N THR A 133 -7.17 -2.48 -24.95
CA THR A 133 -8.26 -2.96 -25.81
C THR A 133 -8.15 -2.44 -27.26
N SER A 134 -7.43 -1.33 -27.47
CA SER A 134 -7.24 -0.70 -28.78
C SER A 134 -6.47 -1.56 -29.78
N ARG A 135 -5.63 -2.51 -29.29
CA ARG A 135 -4.91 -3.45 -30.15
C ARG A 135 -5.84 -4.50 -30.78
N LYS A 136 -6.91 -4.88 -30.08
CA LYS A 136 -7.85 -5.92 -30.54
C LYS A 136 -8.77 -5.44 -31.67
N ARG A 137 -9.02 -4.13 -31.77
CA ARG A 137 -9.88 -3.54 -32.81
C ARG A 137 -9.20 -3.33 -34.18
N ARG A 138 -7.88 -3.47 -34.27
CA ARG A 138 -7.11 -3.26 -35.52
C ARG A 138 -6.75 -4.55 -36.27
N GLY A 139 -7.55 -5.60 -36.10
CA GLY A 139 -7.33 -6.91 -36.74
C GLY A 139 -8.57 -7.50 -37.40
N GLY A 140 -9.57 -6.69 -37.70
CA GLY A 140 -10.76 -7.10 -38.43
C GLY A 140 -10.96 -6.20 -39.64
N ASP A 141 -10.28 -6.55 -40.73
CA ASP A 141 -10.64 -6.30 -42.14
C ASP A 141 -9.97 -7.42 -42.97
#